data_AF-U6CZX7-F1
#
_entry.id   AF-U6CZX7-F1
#
_cell.length_a   1.000
_cell.length_b   1.000
_cell.length_c   1.000
_cell.angle_alpha   90.00
_cell.angle_beta   90.00
_cell.angle_gamma   90.00
#
_symmetry.space_group_name_H-M   'P 1'
#
loop_
_entity.id
_entity.type
_entity.pdbx_description
1 polymer ?
#
loop_
_entity_poly.entity_id
_entity_poly.type
_entity_poly.pdbx_seq_one_letter_code
_entity_poly.pdbx_strand_id
1 'polypeptide(L)'
;DVAARIRFQKYRGLKSFRTSPWDPKENLPQDYARIFQFQNFSNTRKRIFKEIEEKEVEGAEVGWYVTLHVSKVPVSVYEYFKRGAPLIAFSLLPHEQKMSVLNM
;
A
#
# COMPACT_ATOMS: atom_id res chain seq x y z
N ASP A 1 25.49 33.02 -14.96
CA ASP A 1 24.78 32.00 -15.75
C ASP A 1 25.36 30.61 -15.59
N VAL A 2 24.54 29.58 -15.77
CA VAL A 2 24.95 28.16 -15.75
C VAL A 2 24.70 27.56 -17.13
N ALA A 3 25.66 26.83 -17.68
CA ALA A 3 25.52 26.17 -18.98
C ALA A 3 24.33 25.20 -18.99
N ALA A 4 23.52 25.21 -20.05
CA ALA A 4 22.31 24.40 -20.17
C ALA A 4 22.58 22.89 -19.96
N ARG A 5 23.73 22.39 -20.45
CA ARG A 5 24.17 20.99 -20.26
C ARG A 5 24.29 20.59 -18.78
N ILE A 6 24.66 21.52 -17.90
CA ILE A 6 24.83 21.29 -16.46
C ILE A 6 23.45 21.32 -15.78
N ARG A 7 22.62 22.32 -16.12
CA ARG A 7 21.27 22.46 -15.54
C ARG A 7 20.34 21.29 -15.88
N PHE A 8 20.44 20.75 -17.10
CA PHE A 8 19.56 19.69 -17.61
C PHE A 8 20.25 18.32 -17.72
N GLN A 9 21.28 18.07 -16.91
CA GLN A 9 22.09 16.84 -16.99
C GLN A 9 21.26 15.53 -16.88
N LYS A 10 20.12 15.56 -16.17
CA LYS A 10 19.24 14.39 -15.97
C LYS A 10 18.14 14.26 -17.04
N TYR A 11 18.04 15.20 -17.98
CA TYR A 11 16.99 15.21 -19.01
C TYR A 11 17.48 14.50 -20.27
N ARG A 12 16.56 13.84 -20.97
CA ARG A 12 16.79 13.21 -22.29
C ARG A 12 15.72 13.62 -23.28
N GLY A 13 16.11 13.78 -24.55
CA GLY A 13 15.18 14.03 -25.65
C GLY A 13 14.53 12.72 -26.12
N LEU A 14 13.21 12.71 -26.25
CA LEU A 14 12.47 11.59 -26.84
C LEU A 14 11.90 12.02 -28.20
N LYS A 15 11.92 11.12 -29.18
CA LYS A 15 11.31 11.38 -30.50
C LYS A 15 9.78 11.44 -30.42
N SER A 16 9.19 10.65 -29.54
CA SER A 16 7.75 10.60 -29.27
C SER A 16 7.51 10.03 -27.88
N PHE A 17 6.76 10.74 -27.04
CA PHE A 17 6.38 10.28 -25.69
C PHE A 17 5.56 8.99 -25.70
N ARG A 18 4.86 8.69 -26.80
CA ARG A 18 3.97 7.51 -26.90
C ARG A 18 4.71 6.24 -27.30
N THR A 19 5.72 6.36 -28.16
CA THR A 19 6.35 5.21 -28.82
C THR A 19 7.82 5.01 -28.47
N SER A 20 8.50 6.06 -27.97
CA SER A 20 9.90 5.91 -27.55
C SER A 20 9.95 5.11 -26.25
N PRO A 21 10.79 4.06 -26.15
CA PRO A 21 10.86 3.22 -24.96
C PRO A 21 11.43 4.00 -23.77
N TRP A 22 10.95 3.69 -22.57
CA TRP A 22 11.46 4.19 -21.30
C TRP A 22 11.45 3.04 -20.29
N ASP A 23 12.62 2.66 -19.77
CA ASP A 23 12.71 1.56 -18.80
C ASP A 23 12.15 2.02 -17.44
N PRO A 24 11.11 1.36 -16.89
CA PRO A 24 10.54 1.69 -15.59
C PRO A 24 11.48 1.46 -14.40
N LYS A 25 12.55 0.66 -14.58
CA LYS A 25 13.52 0.35 -13.51
C LYS A 25 14.80 1.19 -13.59
N GLU A 26 14.85 2.15 -14.51
CA GLU A 26 16.00 3.04 -14.66
C GLU A 26 15.94 4.19 -13.64
N ASN A 27 17.09 4.54 -13.04
CA ASN A 27 17.26 5.71 -12.16
C ASN A 27 16.23 5.82 -11.00
N LEU A 28 15.83 4.68 -10.43
CA LEU A 28 14.88 4.67 -9.32
C LEU A 28 15.47 5.32 -8.05
N PRO A 29 14.67 6.12 -7.31
CA PRO A 29 15.06 6.60 -5.99
C PRO A 29 15.30 5.45 -5.00
N GLN A 30 16.12 5.70 -3.98
CA GLN A 30 16.41 4.69 -2.96
C GLN A 30 15.16 4.19 -2.22
N ASP A 31 14.12 5.01 -2.10
CA ASP A 31 12.87 4.63 -1.44
C ASP A 31 12.13 3.51 -2.18
N TYR A 32 12.33 3.37 -3.50
CA TYR A 32 11.74 2.26 -4.27
C TYR A 32 12.32 0.90 -3.88
N ALA A 33 13.50 0.85 -3.24
CA ALA A 33 14.04 -0.40 -2.71
C ALA A 33 13.34 -0.86 -1.41
N ARG A 34 12.57 0.03 -0.76
CA ARG A 34 11.90 -0.24 0.52
C ARG A 34 10.43 -0.63 0.38
N ILE A 35 9.84 -0.39 -0.78
CA ILE A 35 8.42 -0.67 -1.06
C ILE A 35 8.23 -2.08 -1.62
N PHE A 36 7.04 -2.62 -1.41
CA PHE A 36 6.64 -3.91 -1.93
C PHE A 36 6.06 -3.77 -3.35
N GLN A 37 6.58 -4.58 -4.28
CA GLN A 37 6.08 -4.68 -5.66
C GLN A 37 5.38 -6.02 -5.86
N PHE A 38 4.16 -5.99 -6.39
CA PHE A 38 3.46 -7.19 -6.83
C PHE A 38 4.01 -7.66 -8.17
N GLN A 39 4.25 -8.96 -8.31
CA GLN A 39 4.57 -9.56 -9.61
C GLN A 39 3.38 -9.45 -10.58
N ASN A 40 2.18 -9.74 -10.08
CA ASN A 40 0.92 -9.55 -10.82
C ASN A 40 -0.20 -9.21 -9.83
N PHE A 41 -0.51 -7.91 -9.71
CA PHE A 41 -1.51 -7.42 -8.76
C PHE A 41 -2.90 -8.04 -8.99
N SER A 42 -3.36 -8.08 -10.24
CA SER A 42 -4.69 -8.59 -10.60
C SER A 42 -4.87 -10.06 -10.21
N ASN A 43 -3.84 -10.88 -10.42
CA ASN A 43 -3.89 -12.29 -10.05
C ASN A 43 -3.85 -12.47 -8.53
N THR A 44 -2.94 -11.77 -7.83
CA THR A 44 -2.86 -11.82 -6.37
C THR A 44 -4.18 -11.40 -5.72
N ARG A 45 -4.80 -10.33 -6.22
CA ARG A 45 -6.11 -9.86 -5.76
C ARG A 45 -7.16 -10.96 -5.91
N LYS A 46 -7.36 -11.49 -7.12
CA LYS A 46 -8.37 -12.54 -7.38
C LYS A 46 -8.17 -13.76 -6.47
N ARG A 47 -6.92 -14.19 -6.29
CA ARG A 47 -6.59 -15.32 -5.41
C ARG A 47 -7.00 -15.03 -3.96
N ILE A 48 -6.66 -13.86 -3.42
CA ILE A 48 -7.00 -13.50 -2.03
C ILE A 48 -8.52 -13.48 -1.83
N PHE A 49 -9.28 -12.86 -2.73
CA PHE A 49 -10.74 -12.82 -2.62
C PHE A 49 -11.36 -14.22 -2.68
N LYS A 50 -10.89 -15.06 -3.61
CA LYS A 50 -11.35 -16.44 -3.73
C LYS A 50 -11.05 -17.26 -2.46
N GLU A 51 -9.85 -17.12 -1.89
CA GLU A 51 -9.47 -17.80 -0.65
C GLU A 51 -10.35 -17.39 0.54
N ILE A 52 -10.84 -16.16 0.58
CA ILE A 52 -11.72 -15.67 1.66
C ILE A 52 -13.15 -16.19 1.49
N GLU A 53 -13.64 -16.23 0.25
CA GLU A 53 -14.98 -16.77 -0.05
C GLU A 53 -15.06 -18.28 0.20
N GLU A 54 -14.00 -19.03 -0.12
CA GLU A 54 -13.98 -20.49 0.01
C GLU A 54 -13.61 -20.98 1.41
N LYS A 55 -12.89 -20.18 2.20
CA LYS A 55 -12.54 -20.56 3.58
C LYS A 55 -13.69 -20.22 4.51
N GLU A 56 -14.35 -21.25 5.03
CA GLU A 56 -15.04 -21.15 6.32
C GLU A 56 -13.96 -20.97 7.40
N VAL A 57 -13.70 -19.71 7.75
CA VAL A 57 -12.71 -19.39 8.78
C VAL A 57 -13.33 -19.67 10.14
N GLU A 58 -12.68 -20.54 10.91
CA GLU A 58 -13.01 -20.77 12.32
C GLU A 58 -12.73 -19.48 13.10
N GLY A 59 -13.78 -18.70 13.38
CA GLY A 59 -13.66 -17.35 13.93
C GLY A 59 -15.00 -16.78 14.39
N ALA A 60 -14.99 -15.53 14.85
CA ALA A 60 -16.22 -14.84 15.23
C ALA A 60 -17.07 -14.54 14.00
N GLU A 61 -18.33 -14.94 14.03
CA GLU A 61 -19.28 -14.69 12.94
C GLU A 61 -19.88 -13.29 12.99
N VAL A 62 -20.46 -12.88 11.86
CA VAL A 62 -21.14 -11.58 11.76
C VAL A 62 -22.33 -11.54 12.72
N GLY A 63 -22.41 -10.45 13.49
CA GLY A 63 -23.49 -10.22 14.45
C GLY A 63 -23.16 -10.60 15.90
N TRP A 64 -22.02 -11.25 16.15
CA TRP A 64 -21.61 -11.59 17.51
C TRP A 64 -21.09 -10.36 18.26
N TYR A 65 -21.45 -10.24 19.55
CA TYR A 65 -20.86 -9.26 20.45
C TYR A 65 -19.53 -9.80 20.99
N VAL A 66 -18.42 -9.20 20.57
CA VAL A 66 -17.07 -9.67 20.87
C VAL A 66 -16.24 -8.61 21.58
N THR A 67 -15.28 -9.04 22.40
CA THR A 67 -14.26 -8.17 23.00
C THR A 67 -12.90 -8.50 22.38
N LEU A 68 -12.24 -7.50 21.80
CA LEU A 68 -10.94 -7.65 21.15
C LEU A 68 -9.80 -7.25 22.09
N HIS A 69 -8.87 -8.17 22.34
CA HIS A 69 -7.65 -7.88 23.09
C HIS A 69 -6.49 -7.61 22.10
N VAL A 70 -6.14 -6.34 21.92
CA VAL A 70 -5.12 -5.90 20.96
C VAL A 70 -3.81 -5.56 21.69
N SER A 71 -2.70 -6.09 21.16
CA SER A 71 -1.37 -5.81 21.72
C SER A 71 -0.81 -4.47 21.25
N LYS A 72 0.03 -3.83 22.08
CA LYS A 72 0.82 -2.62 21.74
C LYS A 72 -0.01 -1.42 21.25
N VAL A 73 -1.12 -1.13 21.92
CA VAL A 73 -1.94 0.04 21.62
C VAL A 73 -1.45 1.27 22.39
N PRO A 74 -1.20 2.42 21.74
CA PRO A 74 -0.84 3.66 22.44
C PRO A 74 -1.95 4.17 23.35
N VAL A 75 -1.59 4.73 24.51
CA VAL A 75 -2.56 5.30 25.50
C VAL A 75 -3.37 6.44 24.90
N SER A 76 -2.81 7.19 23.95
CA SER A 76 -3.49 8.30 23.26
C SER A 76 -4.81 7.87 22.62
N VAL A 77 -4.90 6.65 22.08
CA VAL A 77 -6.13 6.12 21.46
C VAL A 77 -7.28 6.09 22.47
N TYR A 78 -7.00 5.66 23.70
CA TYR A 78 -7.98 5.61 24.78
C TYR A 78 -8.39 7.01 25.27
N GLU A 79 -7.46 7.96 25.32
CA GLU A 79 -7.75 9.34 25.69
C GLU A 79 -8.68 10.03 24.68
N TYR A 80 -8.45 9.82 23.37
CA TYR A 80 -9.34 10.33 22.33
C TYR A 80 -10.73 9.70 22.41
N PHE A 81 -10.79 8.39 22.66
CA PHE A 81 -12.07 7.70 22.86
C PHE A 81 -12.85 8.25 24.04
N LYS A 82 -12.19 8.50 25.19
CA LYS A 82 -12.81 9.13 26.37
C LYS A 82 -13.39 10.51 26.09
N ARG A 83 -12.82 11.26 25.13
CA ARG A 83 -13.31 12.58 24.72
C ARG A 83 -14.50 12.52 23.76
N GLY A 84 -14.97 11.32 23.41
CA GLY A 84 -16.13 11.10 22.55
C GLY A 84 -15.81 10.76 21.10
N ALA A 85 -14.54 10.55 20.72
CA ALA A 85 -14.20 10.10 19.38
C ALA A 85 -14.56 8.60 19.20
N PRO A 86 -15.22 8.20 18.11
CA PRO A 86 -15.55 6.80 17.87
C PRO A 86 -14.31 5.95 17.56
N LEU A 87 -14.34 4.66 17.92
CA LEU A 87 -13.33 3.68 17.54
C LEU A 87 -13.95 2.66 16.59
N ILE A 88 -13.36 2.54 15.40
CA ILE A 88 -13.73 1.57 14.38
C ILE A 88 -12.47 0.79 14.01
N ALA A 89 -12.58 -0.52 13.92
CA ALA A 89 -11.49 -1.41 13.52
C ALA A 89 -11.97 -2.35 12.42
N PHE A 90 -11.07 -2.75 11.54
CA PHE A 90 -11.31 -3.74 10.49
C PHE A 90 -10.11 -4.69 10.40
N SER A 91 -10.36 -5.91 9.94
CA SER A 91 -9.31 -6.88 9.66
C SER A 91 -8.61 -6.56 8.34
N LEU A 92 -7.28 -6.60 8.34
CA LEU A 92 -6.48 -6.40 7.14
C LEU A 92 -6.44 -7.67 6.29
N LEU A 93 -6.47 -7.50 4.97
CA LEU A 93 -6.24 -8.59 4.03
C LEU A 93 -4.74 -8.92 3.92
N PRO A 94 -4.40 -10.12 3.39
CA PRO A 94 -3.02 -10.46 3.11
C PRO A 94 -2.30 -9.37 2.30
N HIS A 95 -1.13 -8.96 2.79
CA HIS A 95 -0.25 -7.94 2.21
C HIS A 95 -0.72 -6.47 2.31
N GLU A 96 -1.84 -6.15 2.95
CA GLU A 96 -2.26 -4.74 3.13
C GLU A 96 -1.37 -3.95 4.09
N GLN A 97 -0.70 -4.62 5.03
CA GLN A 97 0.27 -3.98 5.94
C GLN A 97 1.58 -3.54 5.25
N LYS A 98 1.82 -3.95 3.99
CA LYS A 98 3.05 -3.64 3.26
C LYS A 98 2.92 -2.29 2.53
N MET A 99 3.96 -1.47 2.61
CA MET A 99 4.01 -0.21 1.87
C MET A 99 4.18 -0.45 0.36
N SER A 100 3.41 0.25 -0.47
CA SER A 100 3.55 0.27 -1.93
C SER A 100 3.18 1.65 -2.49
N VAL A 101 3.38 1.87 -3.79
CA VAL A 101 2.92 3.10 -4.48
C VAL A 101 1.47 2.89 -4.89
N LEU A 102 0.58 3.75 -4.39
CA LEU A 102 -0.83 3.77 -4.73
C LEU A 102 -1.11 4.81 -5.82
N ASN A 103 -1.83 4.38 -6.86
CA ASN A 103 -2.39 5.26 -7.87
C ASN A 103 -3.90 5.38 -7.59
N MET A 104 -4.37 6.60 -7.30
CA MET A 104 -5.79 6.91 -7.04
C MET A 104 -6.50 7.33 -8.32
#